data_AF-A0A2Z6E7H8-F1
#
_entry.id   AF-A0A2Z6E7H8-F1
#
_cell.length_a   1.000
_cell.length_b   1.000
_cell.length_c   1.000
_cell.angle_alpha   90.00
_cell.angle_beta   90.00
_cell.angle_gamma   90.00
#
_symmetry.space_group_name_H-M   'P 1'
#
loop_
_entity.id
_entity.type
_entity.pdbx_description
1 polymer ?
#
loop_
_entity_poly.entity_id
_entity_poly.type
_entity_poly.pdbx_seq_one_letter_code
_entity_poly.pdbx_strand_id
1 'polypeptide(L)'
;MTRSPPDPTPNSRRRAIRIEVGNDARSYVSAGQRVTLVPLTIKRRHNRKLLIPPTPESAAAAAGGLDAPMIKTLGKAFYWKRLIDEGVYPTTADLARALKLEPGWAAEVLRMTLLAPDIVEAILDGRQPRHLNLQTLRGRHDLLPRDWAEQRRLLGFPPPAQ
;
A
#
# COMPACT_ATOMS: atom_id res chain seq x y z
N MET A 1 -22.19 -63.35 -5.62
CA MET A 1 -22.65 -62.18 -6.42
C MET A 1 -23.07 -61.08 -5.46
N THR A 2 -22.19 -60.11 -5.18
CA THR A 2 -22.51 -58.76 -4.70
C THR A 2 -21.27 -57.91 -5.00
N ARG A 3 -21.38 -56.99 -5.96
CA ARG A 3 -20.27 -56.12 -6.41
C ARG A 3 -20.06 -55.01 -5.36
N SER A 4 -18.82 -54.78 -4.94
CA SER A 4 -18.46 -53.62 -4.11
C SER A 4 -18.68 -52.31 -4.89
N PRO A 5 -19.04 -51.20 -4.21
CA PRO A 5 -19.29 -49.93 -4.87
C PRO A 5 -17.99 -49.32 -5.42
N PRO A 6 -18.04 -48.54 -6.51
CA PRO A 6 -16.86 -47.92 -7.07
C PRO A 6 -16.29 -46.84 -6.14
N ASP A 7 -14.97 -46.83 -6.04
CA ASP A 7 -14.14 -45.88 -5.30
C ASP A 7 -14.41 -44.44 -5.78
N PRO A 8 -14.69 -43.45 -4.90
CA PRO A 8 -14.96 -42.09 -5.33
C PRO A 8 -13.74 -41.48 -6.02
N THR A 9 -13.92 -41.04 -7.27
CA THR A 9 -12.89 -40.32 -8.03
C THR A 9 -12.43 -39.06 -7.30
N PRO A 10 -11.11 -38.81 -7.17
CA PRO A 10 -10.61 -37.63 -6.49
C PRO A 10 -10.93 -36.39 -7.32
N ASN A 11 -11.78 -35.53 -6.76
CA ASN A 11 -12.19 -34.26 -7.35
C ASN A 11 -11.00 -33.27 -7.41
N SER A 12 -10.56 -32.95 -8.63
CA SER A 12 -9.41 -32.09 -8.93
C SER A 12 -9.59 -30.59 -8.59
N ARG A 13 -10.75 -30.19 -8.05
CA ARG A 13 -11.01 -28.78 -7.66
C ARG A 13 -10.76 -28.47 -6.18
N ARG A 14 -10.33 -29.43 -5.37
CA ARG A 14 -9.78 -29.12 -4.04
C ARG A 14 -8.30 -28.81 -4.19
N ARG A 15 -7.97 -27.53 -4.43
CA ARG A 15 -6.59 -27.06 -4.23
C ARG A 15 -6.22 -27.39 -2.79
N ALA A 16 -5.38 -28.41 -2.61
CA ALA A 16 -4.90 -28.83 -1.31
C ALA A 16 -4.11 -27.67 -0.71
N ILE A 17 -4.73 -26.91 0.17
CA ILE A 17 -4.05 -25.88 0.96
C ILE A 17 -3.20 -26.66 1.96
N ARG A 18 -1.93 -26.89 1.63
CA ARG A 18 -0.96 -27.45 2.56
C ARG A 18 -0.52 -26.31 3.48
N ILE A 19 -1.01 -26.31 4.71
CA ILE A 19 -0.66 -25.32 5.73
C ILE A 19 0.55 -25.88 6.48
N GLU A 20 1.74 -25.35 6.19
CA GLU A 20 2.93 -25.57 7.01
C GLU A 20 2.95 -24.51 8.11
N VAL A 21 2.75 -24.94 9.35
CA VAL A 21 2.75 -24.06 10.52
C VAL A 21 4.22 -23.83 10.92
N GLY A 22 4.84 -22.78 10.38
CA GLY A 22 6.09 -22.24 10.87
C GLY A 22 5.84 -21.21 11.98
N ASN A 23 6.72 -21.14 12.98
CA ASN A 23 6.59 -20.17 14.08
C ASN A 23 7.01 -18.74 13.70
N ASP A 24 7.64 -18.54 12.54
CA ASP A 24 8.23 -17.26 12.15
C ASP A 24 7.54 -16.66 10.92
N ALA A 25 7.36 -15.35 10.93
CA ALA A 25 6.94 -14.61 9.75
C ALA A 25 8.04 -14.71 8.67
N ARG A 26 7.67 -15.15 7.47
CA ARG A 26 8.60 -15.26 6.33
C ARG A 26 8.14 -14.34 5.21
N SER A 27 9.00 -13.41 4.82
CA SER A 27 8.81 -12.58 3.63
C SER A 27 9.62 -13.17 2.47
N TYR A 28 8.95 -13.50 1.36
CA TYR A 28 9.61 -13.97 0.14
C TYR A 28 9.02 -13.28 -1.09
N VAL A 29 9.79 -13.24 -2.18
CA VAL A 29 9.32 -12.74 -3.47
C VAL A 29 9.00 -13.94 -4.35
N SER A 30 7.75 -14.06 -4.79
CA SER A 30 7.31 -15.10 -5.73
C SER A 30 6.72 -14.44 -6.96
N ALA A 31 7.25 -14.77 -8.15
CA ALA A 31 6.81 -14.21 -9.43
C ALA A 31 6.74 -12.66 -9.46
N GLY A 32 7.69 -11.98 -8.81
CA GLY A 32 7.73 -10.52 -8.73
C GLY A 32 6.74 -9.90 -7.73
N GLN A 33 5.94 -10.71 -7.04
CA GLN A 33 5.04 -10.28 -5.98
C GLN A 33 5.63 -10.61 -4.61
N ARG A 34 5.69 -9.63 -3.71
CA ARG A 34 6.05 -9.87 -2.31
C ARG A 34 4.90 -10.63 -1.63
N VAL A 35 5.22 -11.80 -1.09
CA VAL A 35 4.32 -12.62 -0.29
C VAL A 35 4.86 -12.63 1.13
N THR A 36 4.03 -12.22 2.09
CA THR A 36 4.37 -12.29 3.52
C THR A 36 3.52 -13.38 4.16
N LEU A 37 4.18 -14.44 4.61
CA LEU A 37 3.55 -15.48 5.41
C LEU A 37 3.57 -15.03 6.87
N VAL A 38 2.39 -14.72 7.41
CA VAL A 38 2.21 -14.32 8.81
C VAL A 38 1.63 -15.52 9.57
N PRO A 39 2.34 -16.08 10.56
CA PRO A 39 1.80 -17.16 11.37
C PRO A 39 0.66 -16.61 12.25
N LEU A 40 -0.57 -16.98 11.91
CA LEU A 40 -1.77 -16.59 12.65
C LEU A 40 -2.32 -17.82 13.38
N THR A 41 -2.51 -17.70 14.69
CA THR A 41 -3.24 -18.73 15.46
C THR A 41 -4.72 -18.38 15.49
N ILE A 42 -5.55 -19.18 14.80
CA ILE A 42 -7.01 -19.03 14.85
C ILE A 42 -7.55 -19.89 15.99
N LYS A 43 -8.05 -19.26 17.07
CA LYS A 43 -8.78 -19.97 18.14
C LYS A 43 -10.29 -19.69 18.02
N ARG A 44 -11.12 -20.72 18.19
CA ARG A 44 -12.58 -20.57 18.31
C ARG A 44 -12.97 -20.51 19.79
N ARG A 45 -13.64 -19.44 20.20
CA ARG A 45 -14.31 -19.32 21.50
C ARG A 45 -15.76 -18.89 21.22
N HIS A 46 -16.74 -19.69 21.64
CA HIS A 46 -18.19 -19.36 21.61
C HIS A 46 -18.67 -18.66 20.32
N ASN A 47 -18.73 -19.40 19.20
CA ASN A 47 -19.17 -18.91 17.88
C ASN A 47 -18.43 -17.69 17.29
N ARG A 48 -17.38 -17.18 17.94
CA ARG A 48 -16.58 -16.05 17.45
C ARG A 48 -15.15 -16.51 17.12
N LYS A 49 -14.67 -16.11 15.94
CA LYS A 49 -13.28 -16.32 15.53
C LYS A 49 -12.40 -15.26 16.20
N LEU A 50 -11.38 -15.70 16.95
CA LEU A 50 -10.34 -14.81 17.48
C LEU A 50 -9.08 -14.94 16.63
N LEU A 51 -8.62 -13.81 16.10
CA LEU A 51 -7.38 -13.68 15.33
C LEU A 51 -6.33 -13.05 16.26
N ILE A 52 -5.24 -13.75 16.51
CA ILE A 52 -4.14 -13.30 17.37
C ILE A 52 -2.95 -12.96 16.47
N PRO A 53 -2.55 -11.68 16.37
CA PRO A 53 -1.36 -11.30 15.62
C PRO A 53 -0.07 -11.73 16.35
N PRO A 54 1.04 -11.94 15.61
CA PRO A 54 2.35 -12.24 16.21
C PRO A 54 2.88 -11.05 17.04
N THR A 55 3.85 -11.33 17.91
CA THR A 55 4.39 -10.47 18.98
C THR A 55 4.72 -9.02 18.56
N PRO A 56 4.59 -8.05 19.48
CA PRO A 56 4.69 -6.60 19.19
C PRO A 56 6.05 -6.16 18.61
N GLU A 57 7.13 -6.91 18.86
CA GLU A 57 8.45 -6.61 18.27
C GLU A 57 8.46 -6.69 16.73
N SER A 58 7.67 -7.59 16.14
CA SER A 58 7.49 -7.67 14.67
C SER A 58 6.57 -6.58 14.11
N ALA A 59 5.75 -5.95 14.97
CA ALA A 59 4.90 -4.83 14.60
C ALA A 59 5.64 -3.49 14.66
N ALA A 60 6.71 -3.38 15.44
CA ALA A 60 7.56 -2.20 15.52
C ALA A 60 8.50 -2.04 14.31
N ALA A 61 8.89 -3.14 13.65
CA ALA A 61 9.69 -3.13 12.42
C ALA A 61 8.87 -2.84 11.14
N ALA A 62 7.70 -2.22 11.27
CA ALA A 62 6.65 -2.16 10.26
C ALA A 62 6.83 -1.04 9.23
N ALA A 63 7.90 -1.11 8.45
CA ALA A 63 7.91 -0.44 7.14
C ALA A 63 6.67 -0.89 6.34
N GLY A 64 5.95 0.05 5.72
CA GLY A 64 4.76 -0.20 4.90
C GLY A 64 5.04 -1.09 3.68
N GLY A 65 6.32 -1.18 3.28
CA GLY A 65 6.73 -1.84 2.07
C GLY A 65 6.51 -0.94 0.85
N LEU A 66 7.09 -1.30 -0.29
CA LEU A 66 6.97 -0.53 -1.52
C LEU A 66 5.53 -0.56 -2.05
N ASP A 67 4.87 0.61 -2.03
CA ASP A 67 3.54 0.80 -2.62
C ASP A 67 3.71 1.33 -4.05
N ALA A 68 3.73 0.41 -5.01
CA ALA A 68 3.95 0.73 -6.42
C ALA A 68 2.91 1.73 -7.00
N PRO A 69 1.59 1.62 -6.71
CA PRO A 69 0.63 2.66 -7.08
C PRO A 69 0.99 4.06 -6.54
N MET A 70 1.39 4.16 -5.28
CA MET A 70 1.75 5.43 -4.66
C MET A 70 3.02 6.02 -5.30
N ILE A 71 4.06 5.20 -5.49
CA ILE A 71 5.32 5.60 -6.14
C ILE A 71 5.06 6.08 -7.58
N LYS A 72 4.28 5.34 -8.37
CA LYS A 72 3.91 5.74 -9.73
C LYS A 72 3.16 7.06 -9.76
N THR A 73 2.30 7.31 -8.78
CA THR A 73 1.51 8.54 -8.72
C THR A 73 2.37 9.74 -8.31
N LEU A 74 3.33 9.56 -7.40
CA LEU A 74 4.36 10.57 -7.12
C LEU A 74 5.18 10.91 -8.36
N GLY A 75 5.62 9.89 -9.10
CA GLY A 75 6.33 10.10 -10.38
C GLY A 75 5.50 10.93 -11.37
N LYS A 76 4.21 10.63 -11.51
CA LYS A 76 3.29 11.44 -12.33
C LYS A 76 3.16 12.88 -11.83
N ALA A 77 3.06 13.09 -10.51
CA ALA A 77 2.94 14.41 -9.92
C ALA A 77 4.12 15.32 -10.31
N PHE A 78 5.35 14.86 -10.10
CA PHE A 78 6.55 15.61 -10.46
C PHE A 78 6.71 15.78 -11.97
N TYR A 79 6.38 14.75 -12.76
CA TYR A 79 6.41 14.85 -14.21
C TYR A 79 5.41 15.88 -14.75
N TRP A 80 4.17 15.88 -14.28
CA TRP A 80 3.17 16.87 -14.72
C TRP A 80 3.49 18.26 -14.23
N LYS A 81 4.01 18.41 -13.01
CA LYS A 81 4.51 19.69 -12.53
C LYS A 81 5.58 20.24 -13.47
N ARG A 82 6.55 19.40 -13.87
CA ARG A 82 7.57 19.79 -14.84
C ARG A 82 6.98 20.23 -16.18
N LEU A 83 6.00 19.51 -16.73
CA LEU A 83 5.35 19.90 -18.00
C LEU A 83 4.65 21.26 -17.91
N ILE A 84 4.08 21.59 -16.74
CA ILE A 84 3.47 22.90 -16.50
C ILE A 84 4.56 23.96 -16.35
N ASP A 85 5.59 23.69 -15.57
CA ASP A 85 6.71 24.62 -15.33
C ASP A 85 7.51 24.90 -16.63
N GLU A 86 7.60 23.94 -17.55
CA GLU A 86 8.20 24.08 -18.89
C GLU A 86 7.26 24.76 -19.90
N GLY A 87 6.01 25.05 -19.53
CA GLY A 87 5.02 25.70 -20.40
C GLY A 87 4.41 24.79 -21.47
N VAL A 88 4.65 23.47 -21.42
CA VAL A 88 4.00 22.50 -22.33
C VAL A 88 2.48 22.52 -22.15
N TYR A 89 2.02 22.69 -20.91
CA TYR A 89 0.62 22.95 -20.60
C TYR A 89 0.49 24.23 -19.78
N PRO A 90 -0.34 25.21 -20.19
CA PRO A 90 -0.47 26.48 -19.48
C PRO A 90 -1.03 26.35 -18.06
N THR A 91 -1.96 25.41 -17.86
CA THR A 91 -2.63 25.21 -16.58
C THR A 91 -2.86 23.74 -16.27
N THR A 92 -3.13 23.42 -15.01
CA THR A 92 -3.59 22.09 -14.59
C THR A 92 -4.85 21.65 -15.33
N ALA A 93 -5.77 22.57 -15.63
CA ALA A 93 -7.00 22.25 -16.34
C ALA A 93 -6.72 21.85 -17.80
N ASP A 94 -5.75 22.49 -18.45
CA ASP A 94 -5.33 22.15 -19.81
C ASP A 94 -4.61 20.81 -19.86
N LEU A 95 -3.73 20.54 -18.89
CA LEU A 95 -3.11 19.23 -18.70
C LEU A 95 -4.16 18.13 -18.49
N ALA A 96 -5.15 18.37 -17.61
CA ALA A 96 -6.22 17.41 -17.36
C ALA A 96 -7.05 17.14 -18.62
N ARG A 97 -7.42 18.18 -19.37
CA ARG A 97 -8.15 18.05 -20.65
C ARG A 97 -7.34 17.26 -21.68
N ALA A 98 -6.06 17.57 -21.84
CA ALA A 98 -5.17 16.90 -22.78
C ALA A 98 -5.00 15.41 -22.46
N LEU A 99 -4.90 15.07 -21.17
CA LEU A 99 -4.76 13.70 -20.69
C LEU A 99 -6.10 12.98 -20.50
N LYS A 100 -7.24 13.62 -20.81
CA LYS A 100 -8.61 13.11 -20.60
C LYS A 100 -8.86 12.67 -19.15
N LEU A 101 -8.37 13.46 -18.21
CA LEU A 101 -8.48 13.26 -16.77
C LEU A 101 -9.53 14.19 -16.17
N GLU A 102 -10.07 13.80 -15.03
CA GLU A 102 -10.90 14.68 -14.21
C GLU A 102 -10.02 15.81 -13.62
N PRO A 103 -10.41 17.09 -13.72
CA PRO A 103 -9.60 18.21 -13.25
C PRO A 103 -9.22 18.15 -11.77
N GLY A 104 -10.15 17.74 -10.91
CA GLY A 104 -9.92 17.49 -9.50
C GLY A 104 -8.82 16.46 -9.30
N TRP A 105 -8.91 15.30 -9.96
CA TRP A 105 -7.90 14.24 -9.90
C TRP A 105 -6.50 14.73 -10.28
N ALA A 106 -6.39 15.50 -11.36
CA ALA A 106 -5.11 16.09 -11.77
C ALA A 106 -4.56 17.06 -10.70
N ALA A 107 -5.43 17.87 -10.09
CA ALA A 107 -5.06 18.76 -9.00
C ALA A 107 -4.65 17.98 -7.73
N GLU A 108 -5.35 16.90 -7.38
CA GLU A 108 -4.98 16.02 -6.26
C GLU A 108 -3.58 15.43 -6.44
N VAL A 109 -3.27 14.94 -7.65
CA VAL A 109 -1.94 14.39 -7.95
C VAL A 109 -0.88 15.48 -7.90
N LEU A 110 -1.11 16.66 -8.50
CA LEU A 110 -0.14 17.76 -8.46
C LEU A 110 0.12 18.25 -7.03
N ARG A 111 -0.88 18.23 -6.14
CA ARG A 111 -0.68 18.59 -4.71
C ARG A 111 0.31 17.67 -4.00
N MET A 112 0.51 16.44 -4.48
CA MET A 112 1.53 15.54 -3.92
C MET A 112 2.96 16.06 -4.10
N THR A 113 3.19 17.03 -5.01
CA THR A 113 4.50 17.69 -5.13
C THR A 113 4.84 18.63 -3.96
N LEU A 114 3.87 18.94 -3.10
CA LEU A 114 4.03 19.81 -1.93
C LEU A 114 4.39 19.04 -0.64
N LEU A 115 4.59 17.73 -0.75
CA LEU A 115 4.99 16.90 0.38
C LEU A 115 6.40 17.26 0.84
N ALA A 116 6.64 17.09 2.14
CA ALA A 116 7.97 17.17 2.70
C ALA A 116 8.91 16.15 2.01
N PRO A 117 10.16 16.54 1.67
CA PRO A 117 11.06 15.70 0.88
C PRO A 117 11.38 14.35 1.55
N ASP A 118 11.54 14.33 2.87
CA ASP A 118 11.76 13.12 3.67
C ASP A 118 10.57 12.14 3.63
N ILE A 119 9.34 12.64 3.46
CA ILE A 119 8.16 11.80 3.26
C ILE A 119 8.21 11.15 1.88
N VAL A 120 8.59 11.90 0.85
CA VAL A 120 8.75 11.37 -0.52
C VAL A 120 9.82 10.29 -0.53
N GLU A 121 10.98 10.54 0.07
CA GLU A 121 12.08 9.57 0.21
C GLU A 121 11.63 8.31 0.94
N ALA A 122 10.94 8.45 2.08
CA ALA A 122 10.46 7.31 2.83
C ALA A 122 9.44 6.47 2.05
N ILE A 123 8.59 7.08 1.22
CA ILE A 123 7.67 6.36 0.33
C ILE A 123 8.44 5.60 -0.76
N LEU A 124 9.45 6.22 -1.36
CA LEU A 124 10.29 5.59 -2.38
C LEU A 124 11.08 4.40 -1.80
N ASP A 125 11.53 4.51 -0.56
CA ASP A 125 12.25 3.46 0.16
C ASP A 125 11.34 2.37 0.74
N GLY A 126 10.01 2.56 0.71
CA GLY A 126 9.06 1.64 1.34
C GLY A 126 9.03 1.74 2.87
N ARG A 127 9.64 2.78 3.44
CA ARG A 127 9.74 3.09 4.89
C ARG A 127 8.53 3.86 5.42
N GLN A 128 7.53 4.16 4.60
CA GLN A 128 6.34 4.87 5.03
C GLN A 128 5.53 4.08 6.07
N PRO A 129 4.77 4.77 6.95
CA PRO A 129 3.89 4.11 7.91
C PRO A 129 2.83 3.24 7.23
N ARG A 130 2.51 2.07 7.81
CA ARG A 130 1.53 1.10 7.24
C ARG A 130 0.12 1.64 7.00
N HIS A 131 -0.29 2.67 7.72
CA HIS A 131 -1.60 3.29 7.57
C HIS A 131 -1.62 4.34 6.44
N LEU A 132 -0.45 4.77 5.96
CA LEU A 132 -0.34 5.71 4.86
C LEU A 132 -0.68 5.02 3.54
N ASN A 133 -1.62 5.60 2.81
CA ASN A 133 -2.02 5.13 1.49
C ASN A 133 -2.23 6.32 0.54
N LEU A 134 -2.37 6.01 -0.75
CA LEU A 134 -2.50 7.02 -1.80
C LEU A 134 -3.72 7.96 -1.63
N GLN A 135 -4.83 7.51 -1.06
CA GLN A 135 -6.01 8.38 -0.85
C GLN A 135 -5.74 9.44 0.21
N THR A 136 -5.03 9.06 1.28
CA THR A 136 -4.55 10.00 2.30
C THR A 136 -3.60 11.01 1.68
N LEU A 137 -2.64 10.55 0.87
CA LEU A 137 -1.62 11.41 0.27
C LEU A 137 -2.17 12.42 -0.74
N ARG A 138 -3.22 12.03 -1.46
CA ARG A 138 -3.98 12.91 -2.36
C ARG A 138 -4.85 13.93 -1.61
N GLY A 139 -4.98 13.80 -0.29
CA GLY A 139 -5.79 14.67 0.56
C GLY A 139 -7.24 14.72 0.12
N ARG A 140 -7.84 13.55 -0.17
CA ARG A 140 -9.24 13.42 -0.60
C ARG A 140 -10.21 13.48 0.58
N HIS A 141 -9.80 12.93 1.72
CA HIS A 141 -10.57 12.98 2.97
C HIS A 141 -10.26 14.26 3.74
N ASP A 142 -8.97 14.49 4.01
CA ASP A 142 -8.47 15.68 4.70
C ASP A 142 -7.37 16.32 3.87
N LEU A 143 -7.43 17.63 3.67
CA LEU A 143 -6.38 18.35 2.96
C LEU A 143 -5.08 18.30 3.75
N LEU A 144 -3.98 17.94 3.08
CA LEU A 144 -2.68 17.98 3.72
C LEU A 144 -2.27 19.43 4.00
N PRO A 145 -1.78 19.71 5.22
CA PRO A 145 -1.27 21.02 5.58
C PRO A 145 -0.10 21.39 4.67
N ARG A 146 0.10 22.70 4.43
CA ARG A 146 1.26 23.19 3.66
C ARG A 146 2.54 23.19 4.48
N ASP A 147 2.41 23.30 5.81
CA ASP A 147 3.53 23.22 6.71
C ASP A 147 4.06 21.78 6.83
N TRP A 148 5.36 21.59 6.61
CA TRP A 148 5.97 20.26 6.61
C TRP A 148 6.07 19.64 8.00
N ALA A 149 6.18 20.41 9.08
CA ALA A 149 6.17 19.86 10.43
C ALA A 149 4.79 19.27 10.75
N GLU A 150 3.73 19.98 10.37
CA GLU A 150 2.36 19.51 10.52
C GLU A 150 2.06 18.31 9.60
N GLN A 151 2.59 18.29 8.37
CA GLN A 151 2.49 17.10 7.50
C GLN A 151 3.09 15.87 8.17
N ARG A 152 4.30 15.98 8.72
CA ARG A 152 4.97 14.86 9.40
C ARG A 152 4.16 14.37 10.59
N ARG A 153 3.67 15.30 11.42
CA ARG A 153 2.82 14.98 12.57
C ARG A 153 1.56 14.23 12.17
N LEU A 154 0.86 14.72 11.14
CA LEU A 154 -0.39 14.12 10.66
C LEU A 154 -0.17 12.75 10.01
N LEU A 155 0.91 12.60 9.25
CA LEU A 155 1.22 11.39 8.50
C LEU A 155 2.06 10.37 9.28
N GLY A 156 2.38 10.65 10.55
CA GLY A 156 3.11 9.73 11.42
C GLY A 156 4.61 9.61 11.12
N PHE A 157 5.23 10.67 10.59
CA PHE A 157 6.68 10.75 10.36
C PHE A 157 7.39 11.43 11.52
N PRO A 158 8.61 11.00 11.89
CA PRO A 158 9.43 11.70 12.86
C PRO A 158 9.83 13.08 12.31
N PRO A 159 10.15 14.05 13.19
CA PRO A 159 10.77 15.30 12.77
C PRO A 159 12.09 15.02 12.04
N PRO A 160 12.51 15.88 11.10
CA PRO A 160 13.75 15.69 10.37
C PRO A 160 14.93 15.66 11.35
N ALA A 161 15.91 14.79 11.09
CA ALA A 161 17.18 14.84 11.79
C ALA A 161 17.86 16.18 11.45
N GLN A 162 18.26 16.94 12.47
CA GLN A 162 19.02 18.18 12.32
C GLN A 162 20.42 17.92 11.79
#